data_AF-A0A136MAT2-F1
#
_entry.id   AF-A0A136MAT2-F1
#
_cell.length_a   1.000
_cell.length_b   1.000
_cell.length_c   1.000
_cell.angle_alpha   90.00
_cell.angle_beta   90.00
_cell.angle_gamma   90.00
#
_symmetry.space_group_name_H-M   'P 1'
#
loop_
_entity.id
_entity.type
_entity.pdbx_description
1 polymer ?
#
loop_
_entity_poly.entity_id
_entity_poly.type
_entity_poly.pdbx_seq_one_letter_code
_entity_poly.pdbx_strand_id
1 'polypeptide(L)' 'MKTTRTNIVLRDDLIEDIMRFGQAKTKREAVEEALVAHANWLKRQKLRSLRGKVKWKGDLMKMREGR' A
#
# COMPACT_ATOMS: atom_id res chain seq x y z
N MET A 1 -8.52 -17.83 -2.54
CA MET A 1 -7.24 -17.21 -2.94
C MET A 1 -6.17 -18.28 -2.97
N LYS A 2 -5.23 -18.24 -3.92
CA LYS A 2 -4.14 -19.20 -4.02
C LYS A 2 -2.99 -18.76 -3.12
N THR A 3 -2.53 -19.63 -2.24
CA THR A 3 -1.38 -19.39 -1.37
C THR A 3 -0.20 -20.24 -1.85
N THR A 4 0.99 -19.65 -1.94
CA THR A 4 2.22 -20.36 -2.33
C THR A 4 3.18 -20.36 -1.14
N ARG A 5 3.81 -21.51 -0.87
CA ARG A 5 4.91 -21.62 0.10
C ARG A 5 6.23 -21.43 -0.63
N THR A 6 7.08 -20.55 -0.13
CA THR A 6 8.40 -20.25 -0.69
C THR A 6 9.40 -20.13 0.45
N ASN A 7 10.61 -20.66 0.26
CA ASN A 7 11.72 -20.45 1.20
C ASN A 7 12.58 -19.30 0.69
N ILE A 8 12.71 -18.23 1.47
CA ILE A 8 13.48 -17.03 1.14
C ILE A 8 14.26 -16.57 2.37
N VAL A 9 15.46 -16.03 2.15
CA VAL A 9 16.25 -15.40 3.21
C VAL A 9 15.76 -13.97 3.39
N LEU A 10 15.36 -13.63 4.61
CA LEU A 10 14.87 -12.30 4.99
C LEU A 10 15.80 -11.72 6.06
N ARG A 11 15.89 -10.39 6.12
CA ARG A 11 16.56 -9.73 7.23
C ARG A 11 15.60 -9.68 8.42
N ASP A 12 16.06 -10.20 9.57
CA ASP A 12 15.21 -10.34 10.75
C ASP A 12 14.89 -8.97 11.39
N ASP A 13 15.80 -8.00 11.32
CA ASP A 13 15.61 -6.62 11.79
C ASP A 13 14.33 -5.98 11.23
N LEU A 14 14.12 -6.12 9.91
CA LEU A 14 12.94 -5.59 9.24
C LEU A 14 11.65 -6.28 9.69
N ILE A 15 11.70 -7.59 9.88
CA ILE A 15 10.53 -8.36 10.30
C ILE A 15 10.17 -8.02 11.75
N GLU A 16 11.17 -7.89 12.61
CA GLU A 16 10.98 -7.45 13.99
C GLU A 16 10.37 -6.05 14.06
N ASP A 17 10.85 -5.10 13.25
CA ASP A 17 10.27 -3.76 13.20
C ASP A 17 8.80 -3.79 12.75
N ILE A 18 8.47 -4.55 11.71
CA ILE A 18 7.08 -4.69 11.24
C ILE A 18 6.21 -5.37 12.30
N MET A 19 6.72 -6.39 12.99
CA MET A 19 5.96 -7.06 14.05
C MET A 19 5.82 -6.19 15.31
N ARG A 20 6.79 -5.32 15.59
CA ARG A 20 6.78 -4.42 16.75
C ARG A 20 5.86 -3.21 16.56
N PHE A 21 5.90 -2.61 15.37
CA PHE A 21 5.15 -1.37 15.08
C PHE A 21 3.87 -1.61 14.27
N GLY A 22 3.78 -2.74 13.57
CA GLY A 22 2.60 -3.15 12.80
C GLY A 22 1.66 -4.03 13.61
N GLN A 23 0.75 -4.72 12.90
CA GLN A 23 -0.25 -5.60 13.51
C GLN A 23 0.03 -7.09 13.28
N ALA A 24 1.13 -7.41 12.59
CA ALA A 24 1.50 -8.77 12.23
C ALA A 24 1.90 -9.60 13.46
N LYS A 25 1.29 -10.77 13.64
CA LYS A 25 1.61 -11.70 14.74
C LYS A 25 2.64 -12.75 14.33
N THR A 26 2.86 -12.92 13.03
CA THR A 26 3.78 -13.92 12.49
C THR A 26 4.65 -13.32 11.38
N LYS A 27 5.84 -13.91 11.16
CA LYS A 27 6.73 -13.50 10.04
C LYS A 27 6.01 -13.54 8.69
N ARG A 28 5.11 -14.52 8.48
CA ARG A 28 4.30 -14.63 7.25
C ARG A 28 3.36 -13.44 7.08
N GLU A 29 2.67 -13.05 8.15
CA GLU A 29 1.75 -11.90 8.12
C GLU A 29 2.51 -10.60 7.90
N ALA A 30 3.68 -10.44 8.52
CA ALA A 30 4.53 -9.26 8.33
C ALA A 30 4.93 -9.09 6.86
N VAL A 31 5.31 -10.20 6.20
CA VAL A 31 5.65 -10.21 4.77
C VAL A 31 4.42 -9.90 3.92
N GLU A 32 3.26 -10.50 4.21
CA GLU A 32 2.03 -10.25 3.46
C GLU A 32 1.60 -8.78 3.58
N GLU A 33 1.63 -8.21 4.79
CA GLU A 33 1.30 -6.81 5.06
C GLU A 33 2.22 -5.87 4.26
N ALA A 34 3.53 -6.13 4.27
CA ALA A 34 4.50 -5.37 3.49
C ALA A 34 4.22 -5.43 1.98
N LEU A 35 3.88 -6.61 1.45
CA LEU A 35 3.55 -6.81 0.04
C LEU A 35 2.27 -6.07 -0.36
N VAL A 36 1.23 -6.11 0.48
CA VAL A 36 -0.01 -5.37 0.27
C VAL A 36 0.25 -3.86 0.28
N ALA A 37 1.02 -3.37 1.25
CA ALA A 37 1.40 -1.97 1.33
C ALA A 37 2.16 -1.51 0.08
N HIS A 38 3.11 -2.32 -0.39
CA HIS A 38 3.89 -2.04 -1.59
C HIS A 38 3.01 -2.03 -2.86
N ALA A 39 2.12 -3.01 -3.02
CA ALA A 39 1.18 -3.05 -4.15
C ALA A 39 0.28 -1.81 -4.17
N ASN A 40 -0.22 -1.38 -3.00
CA ASN A 40 -1.02 -0.16 -2.89
C ASN A 40 -0.20 1.10 -3.20
N TRP A 41 1.07 1.16 -2.78
CA TRP A 41 1.97 2.24 -3.14
C TRP A 41 2.19 2.32 -4.66
N LEU A 42 2.44 1.19 -5.33
CA LEU A 42 2.58 1.15 -6.79
C LEU A 42 1.33 1.64 -7.52
N LYS A 43 0.13 1.24 -7.06
CA LYS A 43 -1.14 1.75 -7.61
C LYS A 43 -1.25 3.27 -7.47
N ARG A 44 -0.87 3.82 -6.29
CA ARG A 44 -0.84 5.27 -6.07
C ARG A 44 0.18 5.99 -6.95
N GLN A 45 1.35 5.39 -7.19
CA GLN A 45 2.34 5.95 -8.12
C GLN A 45 1.79 6.02 -9.55
N LYS A 46 1.11 4.97 -10.00
CA LYS A 46 0.45 4.96 -11.30
C LYS A 46 -0.65 6.02 -11.42
N LEU A 47 -1.42 6.26 -10.35
CA LEU A 47 -2.39 7.36 -10.32
C LEU A 47 -1.71 8.73 -10.34
N ARG A 48 -0.62 8.90 -9.58
CA ARG A 48 0.17 10.13 -9.58
C ARG A 48 0.76 10.47 -10.95
N SER A 49 1.13 9.47 -11.75
CA SER A 49 1.66 9.70 -13.10
C SER A 49 0.62 10.23 -14.11
N LEU A 50 -0.67 10.19 -13.76
CA LEU A 50 -1.78 10.80 -14.49
C LEU A 50 -1.96 12.28 -14.17
N ARG A 51 -1.26 12.82 -13.16
CA ARG A 51 -1.31 14.25 -12.81
C ARG A 51 -0.96 15.10 -14.02
N GLY A 52 -1.82 16.05 -14.36
CA GLY A 52 -1.66 16.93 -15.53
C GLY A 52 -2.01 16.30 -16.88
N LYS A 53 -2.23 14.98 -16.94
CA LYS A 53 -2.64 14.27 -18.18
C LYS A 53 -4.15 14.14 -18.30
N VAL A 54 -4.87 14.17 -17.17
CA VAL A 54 -6.32 14.01 -17.13
C VAL A 54 -6.99 15.36 -16.89
N LYS A 55 -7.94 15.71 -17.75
CA LYS A 55 -8.79 16.89 -17.55
C LYS A 55 -9.84 16.58 -16.49
N TRP A 56 -9.82 17.33 -15.41
CA TRP A 56 -10.86 17.26 -14.39
C TRP A 56 -12.12 18.01 -14.88
N LYS A 57 -13.27 17.34 -14.88
CA LYS A 57 -14.57 17.89 -15.31
C LYS A 57 -15.50 18.06 -14.09
N GLY A 58 -15.15 18.96 -13.18
CA GLY A 58 -15.97 19.29 -12.01
C GLY A 58 -15.88 20.78 -11.66
N ASP A 59 -16.74 21.24 -10.77
CA ASP A 59 -16.69 22.59 -10.19
C ASP A 59 -16.33 22.47 -8.71
N LEU A 60 -15.15 22.98 -8.35
CA LEU A 60 -14.58 22.77 -7.01
C LEU A 60 -15.32 23.62 -5.97
N MET A 61 -15.85 24.76 -6.38
CA MET A 61 -16.55 25.68 -5.49
C MET A 61 -17.91 25.09 -5.11
N LYS A 62 -18.67 24.60 -6.09
CA LYS A 62 -19.94 23.88 -5.84
C LYS A 62 -19.79 22.68 -4.91
N MET A 63 -18.70 21.92 -5.03
CA MET A 63 -18.46 20.76 -4.15
C MET A 63 -18.13 21.14 -2.69
N ARG A 64 -17.77 22.39 -2.43
CA ARG A 64 -17.40 22.89 -1.08
C ARG A 64 -18.52 23.65 -0.39
N GLU A 65 -19.58 24.02 -1.10
CA GLU A 65 -20.74 24.76 -0.54
C GLU A 65 -21.55 23.95 0.48
N GLY A 66 -21.51 22.62 0.44
CA GLY A 66 -22.22 21.74 1.37
C GLY A 66 -21.42 21.38 2.64
N ARG A 67 -20.42 22.17 3.02
CA ARG A 67 -19.51 21.89 4.14
C ARG A 67 -19.71 22.86 5.30
#